data_AF-B4SBM5-F1
#
_entry.id   AF-B4SBM5-F1
#
_cell.length_a   1.000
_cell.length_b   1.000
_cell.length_c   1.000
_cell.angle_alpha   90.00
_cell.angle_beta   90.00
_cell.angle_gamma   90.00
#
_symmetry.space_group_name_H-M   'P 1'
#
loop_
_entity.id
_entity.type
_entity.pdbx_description
1 polymer ?
#
loop_
_entity_poly.entity_id
_entity_poly.type
_entity_poly.pdbx_seq_one_letter_code
_entity_poly.pdbx_strand_id
1 'polypeptide(L)'
;MDSGYLYRFFQDHRSEVQSGIYKGISVEQAVKATRHEAKLLQQTMFSLAKNGISGRQQVLQNIFQPLNNNEYTLKPLQKSKARGNREKRWLRIYAIRFAANCFVITGGAIKVTLNMEAPYLQEELQKLEKVRQFLVDHDLRDQTDFEYLEI
;
A
#
# COMPACT_ATOMS: atom_id res chain seq x y z
N MET A 1 6.03 -9.80 -9.30
CA MET A 1 7.13 -10.00 -8.32
C MET A 1 7.89 -11.25 -8.70
N ASP A 2 9.21 -11.13 -8.72
CA ASP A 2 10.12 -12.24 -8.98
C ASP A 2 10.03 -13.31 -7.88
N SER A 3 10.04 -14.58 -8.27
CA SER A 3 9.95 -15.69 -7.31
C SER A 3 11.21 -15.87 -6.48
N GLY A 4 12.40 -15.59 -7.03
CA GLY A 4 13.67 -15.66 -6.30
C GLY A 4 13.72 -14.63 -5.18
N TYR A 5 13.33 -13.38 -5.48
CA TYR A 5 13.18 -12.33 -4.48
C TYR A 5 12.23 -12.73 -3.34
N LEU A 6 11.02 -13.23 -3.68
CA LEU A 6 10.04 -13.60 -2.67
C LEU A 6 10.53 -14.77 -1.80
N TYR A 7 11.17 -15.77 -2.43
CA TYR A 7 11.71 -16.90 -1.68
C TYR A 7 12.75 -16.42 -0.67
N ARG A 8 13.71 -15.59 -1.11
CA ARG A 8 14.73 -15.02 -0.23
C ARG A 8 14.12 -14.18 0.88
N PHE A 9 13.16 -13.31 0.57
CA PHE A 9 12.47 -12.50 1.55
C PHE A 9 11.82 -13.36 2.66
N PHE A 10 11.08 -14.41 2.29
CA PHE A 10 10.42 -15.28 3.26
C PHE A 10 11.38 -16.22 4.00
N GLN A 11 12.52 -16.54 3.39
CA GLN A 11 13.60 -17.27 4.05
C GLN A 11 14.27 -16.41 5.12
N ASP A 12 14.57 -15.15 4.80
CA ASP A 12 15.22 -14.19 5.70
C ASP A 12 14.30 -13.81 6.88
N HIS A 13 12.98 -13.82 6.67
CA HIS A 13 11.96 -13.49 7.69
C HIS A 13 11.16 -14.72 8.17
N ARG A 14 11.78 -15.90 8.14
CA ARG A 14 11.08 -17.17 8.40
C ARG A 14 10.53 -17.23 9.83
N SER A 15 11.29 -16.74 10.81
CA SER A 15 10.89 -16.74 12.22
C SER A 15 9.66 -15.88 12.46
N GLU A 16 9.57 -14.68 11.87
CA GLU A 16 8.40 -13.80 11.99
C GLU A 16 7.17 -14.40 11.32
N VAL A 17 7.35 -15.02 10.15
CA VAL A 17 6.27 -15.66 9.41
C VAL A 17 5.71 -16.86 10.19
N GLN A 18 6.57 -17.66 10.82
CA GLN A 18 6.17 -18.87 11.55
C GLN A 18 5.65 -18.60 12.96
N SER A 19 6.17 -17.60 13.67
CA SER A 19 5.75 -17.25 15.03
C SER A 19 4.55 -16.28 15.09
N GLY A 20 4.36 -15.49 14.02
CA GLY A 20 3.39 -14.41 13.96
C GLY A 20 1.96 -14.83 13.58
N ILE A 21 1.29 -13.99 12.79
CA ILE A 21 -0.13 -14.15 12.40
C ILE A 21 -0.33 -15.36 11.46
N TYR A 22 0.73 -15.83 10.80
CA TYR A 22 0.64 -16.74 9.65
C TYR A 22 1.18 -18.15 9.92
N LYS A 23 1.19 -18.55 11.20
CA LYS A 23 1.75 -19.80 11.74
C LYS A 23 1.58 -21.00 10.81
N GLY A 24 2.65 -21.76 10.65
CA GLY A 24 2.65 -23.06 9.94
C GLY A 24 2.73 -22.98 8.41
N ILE A 25 2.87 -21.80 7.81
CA ILE A 25 3.07 -21.67 6.36
C ILE A 25 4.53 -21.95 5.96
N SER A 26 4.74 -22.73 4.89
CA SER A 26 6.06 -22.92 4.28
C SER A 26 6.48 -21.69 3.46
N VAL A 27 7.78 -21.56 3.17
CA VAL A 27 8.30 -20.48 2.32
C VAL A 27 7.64 -20.54 0.93
N GLU A 28 7.52 -21.71 0.33
CA GLU A 28 6.90 -21.92 -0.98
C GLU A 28 5.41 -21.54 -0.97
N GLN A 29 4.69 -21.90 0.10
CA GLN A 29 3.30 -21.50 0.29
C GLN A 29 3.19 -19.98 0.43
N ALA A 30 4.10 -19.33 1.14
CA ALA A 30 4.11 -17.88 1.30
C ALA A 30 4.41 -17.15 -0.02
N VAL A 31 5.35 -17.66 -0.82
CA VAL A 31 5.63 -17.15 -2.18
C VAL A 31 4.38 -17.26 -3.06
N LYS A 32 3.74 -18.44 -3.12
CA LYS A 32 2.52 -18.67 -3.92
C LYS A 32 1.39 -17.75 -3.47
N ALA A 33 1.14 -17.68 -2.16
CA ALA A 33 0.10 -16.83 -1.59
C ALA A 33 0.34 -15.35 -1.92
N THR A 34 1.58 -14.88 -1.82
CA THR A 34 1.96 -13.49 -2.12
C THR A 34 1.73 -13.14 -3.58
N ARG A 35 2.16 -13.99 -4.51
CA ARG A 35 1.95 -13.76 -5.95
C ARG A 35 0.46 -13.69 -6.29
N HIS A 36 -0.32 -14.59 -5.70
CA HIS A 36 -1.77 -14.60 -5.90
C HIS A 36 -2.45 -13.37 -5.30
N GLU A 37 -2.09 -12.99 -4.08
CA GLU A 37 -2.60 -11.77 -3.44
C GLU A 37 -2.24 -10.51 -4.24
N ALA A 38 -1.02 -10.42 -4.77
CA ALA A 38 -0.61 -9.28 -5.59
C ALA A 38 -1.43 -9.16 -6.88
N LYS A 39 -1.70 -10.30 -7.55
CA LYS A 39 -2.55 -10.33 -8.75
C LYS A 39 -3.95 -9.82 -8.45
N LEU A 40 -4.56 -10.28 -7.36
CA LEU A 40 -5.90 -9.85 -6.97
C LEU A 40 -5.93 -8.37 -6.58
N LEU A 41 -4.96 -7.92 -5.78
CA LEU A 41 -4.87 -6.52 -5.38
C LEU A 41 -4.74 -5.60 -6.60
N GLN A 42 -3.89 -5.96 -7.57
CA GLN A 42 -3.75 -5.23 -8.83
C GLN A 42 -5.08 -5.19 -9.62
N GLN A 43 -5.76 -6.32 -9.76
CA GLN A 43 -7.04 -6.39 -10.46
C GLN A 43 -8.11 -5.53 -9.78
N THR A 44 -8.19 -5.57 -8.45
CA THR A 44 -9.10 -4.74 -7.65
C THR A 44 -8.77 -3.26 -7.81
N MET A 45 -7.50 -2.87 -7.68
CA MET A 45 -7.07 -1.47 -7.84
C MET A 45 -7.41 -0.94 -9.23
N PHE A 46 -7.11 -1.71 -10.28
CA PHE A 46 -7.37 -1.31 -11.66
C PHE A 46 -8.87 -1.18 -11.97
N SER A 47 -9.68 -2.12 -11.47
CA SER A 47 -11.14 -2.05 -11.62
C SER A 47 -11.71 -0.83 -10.90
N LEU A 48 -11.28 -0.54 -9.67
CA LEU A 48 -11.77 0.61 -8.91
C LEU A 48 -11.27 1.93 -9.50
N ALA A 49 -10.04 1.99 -10.02
CA ALA A 49 -9.52 3.18 -10.68
C ALA A 49 -10.31 3.48 -11.97
N LYS A 50 -10.57 2.46 -12.81
CA LYS A 50 -11.40 2.64 -14.03
C LYS A 50 -12.84 3.05 -13.72
N ASN A 51 -13.47 2.40 -12.75
CA ASN A 51 -14.87 2.65 -12.42
C ASN A 51 -15.07 3.96 -11.63
N GLY A 52 -14.06 4.37 -10.86
CA GLY A 52 -14.07 5.60 -10.07
C GLY A 52 -13.98 6.88 -10.88
N ILE A 53 -13.51 6.80 -12.12
CA ILE A 53 -13.52 7.91 -13.08
C ILE A 53 -14.94 8.16 -13.62
N SER A 54 -15.79 7.12 -13.68
CA SER A 54 -17.13 7.19 -14.30
C SER A 54 -18.29 7.32 -13.31
N GLY A 55 -18.05 7.20 -12.00
CA GLY A 55 -19.10 7.15 -10.97
C GLY A 55 -18.88 8.12 -9.81
N ARG A 56 -19.96 8.76 -9.32
CA ARG A 56 -19.97 9.72 -8.19
C ARG A 56 -19.55 9.12 -6.82
N GLN A 57 -19.17 7.84 -6.73
CA GLN A 57 -18.82 7.18 -5.47
C GLN A 57 -17.30 7.17 -5.23
N GLN A 58 -16.88 7.42 -3.99
CA GLN A 58 -15.48 7.40 -3.54
C GLN A 58 -14.90 5.97 -3.46
N VAL A 59 -14.95 5.22 -4.57
CA VAL A 59 -14.62 3.79 -4.63
C VAL A 59 -13.18 3.45 -4.26
N LEU A 60 -12.20 4.35 -4.47
CA LEU A 60 -10.81 4.09 -4.05
C LEU A 60 -10.62 4.24 -2.53
N GLN A 61 -11.48 5.00 -1.85
CA GLN A 61 -11.43 5.13 -0.39
C GLN A 61 -11.78 3.80 0.31
N ASN A 62 -12.46 2.88 -0.38
CA ASN A 62 -12.75 1.55 0.16
C ASN A 62 -11.47 0.71 0.34
N ILE A 63 -10.50 0.87 -0.55
CA ILE A 63 -9.23 0.13 -0.49
C ILE A 63 -8.13 0.90 0.24
N PHE A 64 -8.07 2.22 0.07
CA PHE A 64 -7.09 3.08 0.75
C PHE A 64 -7.69 3.65 2.03
N GLN A 65 -7.26 3.08 3.15
CA GLN A 65 -7.66 3.50 4.49
C GLN A 65 -6.56 4.38 5.10
N PRO A 66 -6.88 5.27 6.06
CA PRO A 66 -5.86 6.04 6.77
C PRO A 66 -4.72 5.15 7.32
N LEU A 67 -3.48 5.62 7.21
CA LEU A 67 -2.31 4.90 7.71
C LEU A 67 -2.38 4.75 9.24
N ASN A 68 -2.77 5.83 9.93
CA ASN A 68 -3.11 5.82 11.34
C ASN A 68 -4.57 5.39 11.52
N ASN A 69 -4.81 4.32 12.30
CA ASN A 69 -6.16 3.79 12.50
C ASN A 69 -7.05 4.69 13.38
N ASN A 70 -6.47 5.68 14.06
CA ASN A 70 -7.19 6.65 14.88
C ASN A 70 -7.62 7.90 14.08
N GLU A 71 -7.36 7.94 12.78
CA GLU A 71 -7.84 9.00 11.89
C GLU A 71 -9.18 8.59 11.28
N TYR A 72 -10.26 9.26 11.68
CA TYR A 72 -11.62 8.98 11.19
C TYR A 72 -12.10 9.98 10.14
N THR A 73 -11.41 11.12 10.00
CA THR A 73 -11.75 12.16 9.04
C THR A 73 -10.85 12.07 7.81
N LEU A 74 -11.43 12.29 6.64
CA LEU A 74 -10.68 12.42 5.39
C LEU A 74 -10.11 13.84 5.31
N LYS A 75 -8.81 13.93 5.07
CA LYS A 75 -8.08 15.20 4.92
C LYS A 75 -7.23 15.20 3.65
N PRO A 76 -6.94 16.39 3.08
CA PRO A 76 -5.94 16.51 2.01
C PRO A 76 -4.58 15.98 2.48
N LEU A 77 -3.82 15.41 1.55
CA LEU A 77 -2.49 14.85 1.77
C LEU A 77 -2.41 13.83 2.93
N GLN A 78 -3.52 13.14 3.21
CA GLN A 78 -3.57 12.10 4.23
C GLN A 78 -2.72 10.91 3.83
N LYS A 79 -1.87 10.45 4.75
CA LYS A 79 -1.13 9.19 4.60
C LYS A 79 -2.13 8.02 4.66
N SER A 80 -2.14 7.19 3.64
CA SER A 80 -3.08 6.08 3.47
C SER A 80 -2.36 4.77 3.15
N LYS A 81 -3.04 3.66 3.39
CA LYS A 81 -2.58 2.30 3.08
C LYS A 81 -3.71 1.48 2.47
N ALA A 82 -3.39 0.75 1.41
CA ALA A 82 -4.18 -0.39 0.96
C ALA A 82 -3.57 -1.70 1.47
N ARG A 83 -4.43 -2.67 1.75
CA ARG A 83 -4.04 -4.01 2.22
C ARG A 83 -4.48 -5.04 1.19
N GLY A 84 -3.71 -6.12 1.06
CA GLY A 84 -4.17 -7.29 0.33
C GLY A 84 -5.50 -7.82 0.88
N ASN A 85 -6.26 -8.48 -0.01
CA ASN A 85 -7.66 -8.86 0.19
C ASN A 85 -7.87 -10.34 0.56
N ARG A 86 -6.81 -11.02 1.03
CA ARG A 86 -6.87 -12.44 1.45
C ARG A 86 -6.60 -12.61 2.93
N GLU A 87 -6.81 -13.81 3.47
CA GLU A 87 -6.62 -14.14 4.90
C GLU A 87 -5.32 -13.63 5.51
N LYS A 88 -4.22 -13.60 4.73
CA LYS A 88 -2.93 -13.16 5.24
C LYS A 88 -2.83 -11.63 5.30
N ARG A 89 -3.29 -10.87 4.29
CA ARG A 89 -3.26 -9.38 4.30
C ARG A 89 -1.87 -8.80 4.55
N TRP A 90 -0.79 -9.47 4.12
CA TRP A 90 0.56 -8.98 4.40
C TRP A 90 1.03 -7.91 3.41
N LEU A 91 0.43 -7.87 2.21
CA LEU A 91 0.76 -6.85 1.24
C LEU A 91 0.20 -5.50 1.69
N ARG A 92 1.05 -4.48 1.69
CA ARG A 92 0.67 -3.09 1.83
C ARG A 92 1.10 -2.30 0.61
N ILE A 93 0.23 -1.40 0.17
CA ILE A 93 0.55 -0.31 -0.74
C ILE A 93 0.35 0.99 0.01
N TYR A 94 1.37 1.83 0.05
CA TYR A 94 1.35 3.12 0.73
C TYR A 94 1.09 4.22 -0.27
N ALA A 95 0.25 5.18 0.12
CA ALA A 95 -0.15 6.27 -0.76
C ALA A 95 -0.50 7.54 0.02
N ILE A 96 -0.43 8.68 -0.67
CA ILE A 96 -0.97 9.96 -0.20
C ILE A 96 -2.34 10.17 -0.84
N ARG A 97 -3.37 10.40 -0.03
CA ARG A 97 -4.68 10.83 -0.51
C ARG A 97 -4.56 12.27 -1.00
N PHE A 98 -4.63 12.45 -2.31
CA PHE A 98 -4.48 13.76 -2.93
C PHE A 98 -5.84 14.45 -3.07
N ALA A 99 -6.81 13.76 -3.68
CA ALA A 99 -8.19 14.23 -3.82
C ALA A 99 -9.19 13.06 -3.69
N ALA A 100 -10.49 13.35 -3.83
CA ALA A 100 -11.49 12.28 -3.91
C ALA A 100 -11.15 11.35 -5.08
N ASN A 101 -11.06 10.03 -4.82
CA ASN A 101 -10.63 9.03 -5.80
C ASN A 101 -9.28 9.32 -6.49
N CYS A 102 -8.37 10.07 -5.86
CA CYS A 102 -7.04 10.32 -6.39
C CYS A 102 -5.99 10.09 -5.30
N PHE A 103 -5.06 9.18 -5.57
CA PHE A 103 -4.04 8.76 -4.62
C PHE A 103 -2.69 8.66 -5.32
N VAL A 104 -1.64 9.20 -4.68
CA VAL A 104 -0.26 9.09 -5.13
C VAL A 104 0.38 7.90 -4.44
N ILE A 105 0.70 6.84 -5.17
CA ILE A 105 1.38 5.67 -4.61
C ILE A 105 2.85 6.02 -4.36
N THR A 106 3.32 5.79 -3.14
CA THR A 106 4.71 6.09 -2.75
C THR A 106 5.58 4.84 -2.64
N GLY A 107 4.95 3.67 -2.57
CA GLY A 107 5.62 2.39 -2.47
C GLY A 107 4.73 1.29 -1.89
N GLY A 108 5.36 0.21 -1.43
CA GLY A 108 4.67 -0.96 -0.92
C GLY A 108 5.62 -1.94 -0.23
N ALA A 109 5.05 -2.82 0.59
CA ALA A 109 5.83 -3.78 1.37
C ALA A 109 5.08 -5.09 1.63
N ILE A 110 5.85 -6.14 1.91
CA ILE A 110 5.37 -7.39 2.51
C ILE A 110 5.58 -7.27 4.02
N LYS A 111 4.55 -6.88 4.77
CA LYS A 111 4.66 -6.73 6.22
C LYS A 111 4.22 -8.00 6.94
N VAL A 112 5.21 -8.77 7.37
CA VAL A 112 5.04 -10.02 8.12
C VAL A 112 5.08 -9.80 9.64
N THR A 113 5.50 -8.63 10.09
CA THR A 113 5.55 -8.20 11.50
C THR A 113 4.25 -7.56 11.96
N LEU A 114 4.04 -7.48 13.28
CA LEU A 114 2.90 -6.79 13.90
C LEU A 114 3.06 -5.26 13.90
N ASN A 115 4.23 -4.76 14.30
CA ASN A 115 4.55 -3.34 14.33
C ASN A 115 5.23 -2.89 13.02
N MET A 116 5.54 -1.60 12.90
CA MET A 116 6.20 -1.01 11.73
C MET A 116 7.73 -0.91 11.88
N GLU A 117 8.33 -1.49 12.91
CA GLU A 117 9.73 -1.22 13.30
C GLU A 117 10.78 -1.84 12.38
N ALA A 118 10.41 -2.82 11.55
CA ALA A 118 11.34 -3.44 10.63
C ALA A 118 11.94 -2.40 9.65
N PRO A 119 13.26 -2.42 9.37
CA PRO A 119 13.94 -1.40 8.56
C PRO A 119 13.26 -1.15 7.21
N TYR A 120 12.88 -2.21 6.49
CA TYR A 120 12.22 -2.12 5.19
C TYR A 120 10.83 -1.46 5.27
N LEU A 121 10.16 -1.47 6.43
CA LEU A 121 8.90 -0.75 6.65
C LEU A 121 9.12 0.71 7.01
N GLN A 122 10.20 1.00 7.72
CA GLN A 122 10.61 2.37 8.02
C GLN A 122 10.99 3.12 6.75
N GLU A 123 11.69 2.48 5.82
CA GLU A 123 11.98 3.05 4.51
C GLU A 123 10.71 3.47 3.75
N GLU A 124 9.67 2.63 3.77
CA GLU A 124 8.39 2.98 3.13
C GLU A 124 7.68 4.15 3.83
N LEU A 125 7.77 4.24 5.16
CA LEU A 125 7.26 5.40 5.90
C LEU A 125 8.02 6.68 5.57
N GLN A 126 9.34 6.60 5.40
CA GLN A 126 10.17 7.73 4.99
C GLN A 126 9.85 8.18 3.56
N LYS A 127 9.67 7.26 2.61
CA LYS A 127 9.24 7.59 1.24
C LYS A 127 7.88 8.30 1.25
N LEU A 128 6.94 7.76 2.02
CA LEU A 128 5.61 8.34 2.18
C LEU A 128 5.67 9.76 2.74
N GLU A 129 6.52 10.00 3.75
CA GLU A 129 6.70 11.33 4.33
C GLU A 129 7.39 12.31 3.37
N LYS A 130 8.43 11.86 2.65
CA LYS A 130 9.12 12.67 1.64
C LYS A 130 8.18 13.12 0.53
N VAL A 131 7.35 12.22 0.01
CA VAL A 131 6.36 12.57 -1.02
C VAL A 131 5.32 13.54 -0.47
N ARG A 132 4.83 13.32 0.76
CA ARG A 132 3.91 14.27 1.40
C ARG A 132 4.52 15.66 1.50
N GLN A 133 5.77 15.76 1.94
CA GLN A 133 6.47 17.03 2.09
C GLN A 133 6.68 17.70 0.73
N PHE A 134 7.09 16.95 -0.29
CA PHE A 134 7.21 17.45 -1.66
C PHE A 134 5.91 18.10 -2.16
N LEU A 135 4.76 17.44 -1.96
CA LEU A 135 3.46 17.97 -2.36
C LEU A 135 3.11 19.27 -1.61
N VAL A 136 3.43 19.34 -0.32
CA VAL A 136 3.24 20.57 0.49
C VAL A 136 4.14 21.70 0.01
N ASP A 137 5.42 21.43 -0.22
CA ASP A 137 6.43 22.44 -0.57
C ASP A 137 6.17 23.08 -1.94
N HIS A 138 5.52 22.35 -2.85
CA HIS A 138 5.16 22.81 -4.19
C HIS A 138 3.70 23.27 -4.31
N ASP A 139 3.01 23.39 -3.19
CA ASP A 139 1.60 23.80 -3.11
C ASP A 139 0.62 22.95 -3.94
N LEU A 140 0.96 21.66 -4.14
CA LEU A 140 0.16 20.72 -4.90
C LEU A 140 -0.97 20.19 -4.00
N ARG A 141 -2.18 20.71 -4.18
CA ARG A 141 -3.33 20.51 -3.29
C ARG A 141 -4.51 19.84 -3.98
N ASP A 142 -4.63 19.92 -5.30
CA ASP A 142 -5.70 19.26 -6.03
C ASP A 142 -5.33 18.84 -7.46
N GLN A 143 -6.24 18.10 -8.10
CA GLN A 143 -6.02 17.43 -9.39
C GLN A 143 -5.60 18.39 -10.51
N THR A 144 -5.92 19.68 -10.41
CA THR A 144 -5.53 20.69 -11.40
C THR A 144 -4.03 21.00 -11.35
N ASP A 145 -3.36 20.69 -10.24
CA ASP A 145 -1.92 20.90 -10.07
C ASP A 145 -1.08 19.82 -10.79
N PHE A 146 -1.68 18.68 -11.16
CA PHE A 146 -0.98 17.62 -11.87
C PHE A 146 -0.71 17.93 -13.35
N GLU A 147 -1.43 18.87 -13.95
CA GLU A 147 -1.14 19.33 -15.33
C GLU A 147 0.27 19.95 -15.44
N TYR A 148 0.86 20.36 -14.31
CA TYR A 148 2.23 20.91 -14.25
C TYR A 148 3.33 19.87 -14.00
N LEU A 149 2.98 18.60 -13.78
CA LEU A 149 3.93 17.52 -13.45
C LEU A 149 4.20 16.57 -14.61
N GLU A 150 3.64 16.81 -15.80
CA GLU A 150 4.09 16.13 -17.01
C GLU A 150 5.46 16.67 -17.44
N ILE A 151 6.51 15.96 -17.01
CA ILE A 151 7.89 16.09 -17.50
C ILE A 151 8.10 15.03 -18.60
#